data_AF-A0AAD7TXV2-F1
#
_entry.id   AF-A0AAD7TXV2-F1
#
_cell.length_a   1.000
_cell.length_b   1.000
_cell.length_c   1.000
_cell.angle_alpha   90.00
_cell.angle_beta   90.00
_cell.angle_gamma   90.00
#
_symmetry.space_group_name_H-M   'P 1'
#
loop_
_entity.id
_entity.type
_entity.pdbx_description
1 polymer ?
#
loop_
_entity_poly.entity_id
_entity_poly.type
_entity_poly.pdbx_seq_one_letter_code
_entity_poly.pdbx_strand_id
1 'polypeptide(L)'
;MERLRLALGVSWTYVDAVSYDASVVSTIIDCVRLLRSTTRADTFEWPSNDDLSVGLTETRPVSPSFPCHPAVPVETGRQHPRVGSLGDSSAGHLTCATENRIGGVPLRPDLSTYMVLNAGKVACWYSHLAAIAQVVSYEDITSTSDSLPAFLILEDDIDMDQRLHEKLLAVWPALPTDWDVVFLGKLCSTLL
;
A
#
# COMPACT_ATOMS: atom_id res chain seq x y z
N MET A 1 9.69 -0.50 -18.61
CA MET A 1 10.66 -0.67 -17.50
C MET A 1 12.13 -0.76 -17.90
N GLU A 2 12.58 -1.73 -18.71
CA GLU A 2 14.04 -1.88 -18.99
C GLU A 2 14.70 -0.66 -19.65
N ARG A 3 14.01 0.02 -20.56
CA ARG A 3 14.49 1.28 -21.15
C ARG A 3 14.67 2.39 -20.11
N LEU A 4 13.76 2.48 -19.15
CA LEU A 4 13.82 3.46 -18.06
C LEU A 4 14.98 3.14 -17.12
N ARG A 5 15.20 1.86 -16.82
CA ARG A 5 16.38 1.40 -16.06
C ARG A 5 17.68 1.85 -16.72
N LEU A 6 17.83 1.61 -18.02
CA LEU A 6 19.02 2.03 -18.77
C LEU A 6 19.19 3.55 -18.79
N ALA A 7 18.10 4.31 -18.92
CA ALA A 7 18.13 5.77 -18.98
C ALA A 7 18.49 6.42 -17.64
N LEU A 8 17.99 5.89 -16.51
CA LEU A 8 18.22 6.47 -15.19
C LEU A 8 19.55 6.01 -14.57
N GLY A 9 20.16 4.92 -15.04
CA GLY A 9 21.46 4.45 -14.55
C GLY A 9 21.47 4.00 -13.08
N VAL A 10 20.30 3.77 -12.50
CA VAL A 10 20.14 3.30 -11.10
C VAL A 10 19.96 1.78 -11.04
N SER A 11 20.19 1.19 -9.87
CA SER A 11 19.88 -0.22 -9.59
C SER A 11 18.38 -0.40 -9.41
N TRP A 12 17.82 -1.49 -9.96
CA TRP A 12 16.39 -1.80 -9.85
C TRP A 12 16.19 -3.15 -9.21
N THR A 13 15.21 -3.21 -8.33
CA THR A 13 14.64 -4.45 -7.82
C THR A 13 13.22 -4.55 -8.35
N TYR A 14 12.89 -5.69 -8.95
CA TYR A 14 11.53 -5.98 -9.39
C TYR A 14 10.79 -6.69 -8.27
N VAL A 15 9.60 -6.19 -7.95
CA VAL A 15 8.70 -6.77 -6.94
C VAL A 15 7.46 -7.25 -7.67
N ASP A 16 7.17 -8.54 -7.59
CA ASP A 16 5.98 -9.11 -8.22
C ASP A 16 4.73 -8.61 -7.50
N ALA A 17 3.77 -8.10 -8.27
CA ALA A 17 2.46 -7.73 -7.75
C ALA A 17 1.70 -8.98 -7.26
N VAL A 18 0.94 -8.81 -6.18
CA VAL A 18 0.06 -9.85 -5.65
C VAL A 18 -1.16 -9.99 -6.56
N SER A 19 -1.44 -11.22 -7.00
CA SER A 19 -2.60 -11.51 -7.83
C SER A 19 -3.91 -11.36 -7.06
N TYR A 20 -4.99 -10.96 -7.75
CA TYR A 20 -6.31 -10.78 -7.15
C TYR A 20 -6.93 -12.07 -6.59
N ASP A 21 -6.47 -13.24 -7.06
CA ASP A 21 -6.91 -14.56 -6.60
C ASP A 21 -5.99 -15.16 -5.51
N ALA A 22 -4.98 -14.42 -5.06
CA ALA A 22 -4.10 -14.88 -3.99
C ALA A 22 -4.86 -15.03 -2.66
N SER A 23 -4.55 -16.07 -1.89
CA SER A 23 -5.23 -16.37 -0.62
C SER A 23 -5.14 -15.21 0.39
N VAL A 24 -4.03 -14.47 0.37
CA VAL A 24 -3.83 -13.27 1.20
C VAL A 24 -4.92 -12.21 0.94
N VAL A 25 -5.36 -12.06 -0.31
CA VAL A 25 -6.41 -11.11 -0.71
C VAL A 25 -7.76 -11.52 -0.13
N SER A 26 -8.12 -12.81 -0.22
CA SER A 26 -9.35 -13.30 0.42
C SER A 26 -9.31 -13.14 1.94
N THR A 27 -8.17 -13.43 2.58
CA THR A 27 -8.00 -13.25 4.03
C THR A 27 -8.20 -11.80 4.45
N ILE A 28 -7.65 -10.84 3.70
CA ILE A 28 -7.85 -9.41 3.96
C ILE A 28 -9.32 -9.04 3.83
N ILE A 29 -9.99 -9.47 2.75
CA ILE A 29 -11.42 -9.20 2.52
C ILE A 29 -12.28 -9.72 3.67
N ASP A 30 -12.05 -10.96 4.09
CA ASP A 30 -12.84 -11.58 5.16
C ASP A 30 -12.58 -10.93 6.51
N CYS A 31 -11.34 -10.53 6.79
CA CYS A 31 -11.04 -9.73 7.96
C CYS A 31 -11.72 -8.36 7.93
N VAL A 32 -11.72 -7.65 6.80
CA VAL A 32 -12.41 -6.36 6.67
C VAL A 32 -13.92 -6.51 6.87
N ARG A 33 -14.52 -7.62 6.39
CA ARG A 33 -15.94 -7.94 6.67
C ARG A 33 -16.17 -8.12 8.17
N LEU A 34 -15.33 -8.91 8.84
CA LEU A 34 -15.44 -9.17 10.27
C LEU A 34 -15.30 -7.87 11.07
N LEU A 35 -14.27 -7.07 10.78
CA LEU A 35 -14.03 -5.79 11.42
C LEU A 35 -15.23 -4.86 11.25
N ARG A 36 -15.74 -4.70 10.02
CA ARG A 36 -16.89 -3.82 9.77
C ARG A 36 -18.20 -4.31 10.39
N SER A 37 -18.31 -5.61 10.71
CA SER A 37 -19.47 -6.14 11.43
C SER A 37 -19.47 -5.71 12.90
N THR A 38 -18.30 -5.41 13.48
CA THR A 38 -18.15 -5.05 14.90
C THR A 38 -17.93 -3.57 15.13
N THR A 39 -17.27 -2.86 14.20
CA THR A 39 -16.81 -1.45 14.39
C THR A 39 -17.43 -0.48 13.39
N ARG A 40 -18.65 -0.74 12.89
CA ARG A 40 -19.25 0.02 11.78
C ARG A 40 -19.37 1.54 12.03
N ALA A 41 -19.55 1.94 13.29
CA ALA A 41 -19.69 3.34 13.69
C ALA A 41 -18.34 4.03 13.98
N ASP A 42 -17.25 3.28 14.01
CA ASP A 42 -15.95 3.77 14.44
C ASP A 42 -15.24 4.52 13.31
N THR A 43 -14.37 5.44 13.72
CA THR A 43 -13.48 6.20 12.84
C THR A 43 -12.05 5.76 13.04
N PHE A 44 -11.30 5.71 11.95
CA PHE A 44 -9.86 5.56 11.98
C PHE A 44 -9.23 6.85 12.50
N GLU A 45 -8.39 6.74 13.52
CA GLU A 45 -7.62 7.86 14.04
C GLU A 45 -6.16 7.71 13.60
N TRP A 46 -5.66 8.74 12.93
CA TRP A 46 -4.25 8.82 12.60
C TRP A 46 -3.46 9.04 13.89
N PRO A 47 -2.29 8.39 14.07
CA PRO A 47 -1.42 8.65 15.21
C PRO A 47 -1.05 10.14 15.24
N SER A 48 -1.01 10.72 16.44
CA SER A 48 -0.56 12.10 16.62
C SER A 48 0.97 12.15 16.52
N ASN A 49 1.53 13.33 16.19
CA ASN A 49 2.99 13.50 16.13
C ASN A 49 3.67 13.16 17.47
N ASP A 50 2.96 13.33 18.59
CA ASP A 50 3.45 12.99 19.92
C ASP A 50 3.59 11.47 20.11
N ASP A 51 2.72 10.67 19.45
CA ASP A 51 2.78 9.20 19.48
C ASP A 51 3.99 8.64 18.72
N LEU A 52 4.55 9.40 17.77
CA LEU A 52 5.74 9.01 16.98
C LEU A 52 7.07 9.28 17.71
N SER A 53 7.03 10.08 18.77
CA SER A 53 8.22 10.47 19.57
C SER A 53 8.58 9.46 20.66
N VAL A 54 7.70 8.49 20.93
CA VAL A 54 7.99 7.35 21.81
C VAL A 54 8.77 6.34 20.96
N GLY A 55 10.09 6.45 21.04
CA GLY A 55 11.04 5.84 20.11
C GLY A 55 10.86 4.35 19.84
N LEU A 56 11.46 3.94 18.71
CA LEU A 56 11.68 2.57 18.20
C LEU A 56 12.36 1.60 19.19
N THR A 57 12.42 1.92 20.48
CA THR A 57 13.11 1.18 21.54
C THR A 57 12.20 0.53 22.57
N GLU A 58 10.89 0.77 22.56
CA GLU A 58 9.94 -0.01 23.37
C GLU A 58 8.85 -0.63 22.50
N THR A 59 8.83 -1.96 22.48
CA THR A 59 7.72 -2.81 22.03
C THR A 59 6.50 -2.58 22.93
N ARG A 60 5.91 -1.40 22.88
CA ARG A 60 4.54 -1.19 23.32
C ARG A 60 3.66 -1.73 22.20
N PRO A 61 2.68 -2.60 22.47
CA PRO A 61 1.83 -3.13 21.41
C PRO A 61 1.14 -1.93 20.77
N VAL A 62 1.51 -1.62 19.53
CA VAL A 62 0.79 -0.71 18.65
C VAL A 62 -0.65 -1.22 18.66
N SER A 63 -1.53 -0.53 19.38
CA SER A 63 -2.90 -0.96 19.60
C SER A 63 -3.80 -0.18 18.63
N PRO A 64 -4.56 -0.82 17.74
CA PRO A 64 -4.39 -2.18 17.24
C PRO A 64 -3.55 -2.14 15.95
N SER A 65 -2.54 -3.00 15.85
CA SER A 65 -2.22 -3.64 14.58
C SER A 65 -3.53 -3.89 13.83
N PHE A 66 -3.77 -3.24 12.69
CA PHE A 66 -4.97 -3.51 11.93
C PHE A 66 -5.08 -5.04 11.81
N PRO A 67 -6.17 -5.66 12.30
CA PRO A 67 -6.24 -7.12 12.41
C PRO A 67 -6.17 -7.80 11.04
N CYS A 68 -6.31 -7.01 9.98
CA CYS A 68 -6.31 -7.42 8.59
C CYS A 68 -4.96 -7.21 7.89
N HIS A 69 -3.86 -6.99 8.61
CA HIS A 69 -2.52 -7.07 8.05
C HIS A 69 -1.96 -8.49 8.15
N PRO A 70 -2.06 -9.30 7.10
CA PRO A 70 -1.21 -10.47 6.99
C PRO A 70 0.25 -10.00 6.91
N ALA A 71 1.15 -10.71 7.59
CA ALA A 71 2.58 -10.44 7.51
C ALA A 71 2.99 -10.33 6.04
N VAL A 72 3.67 -9.24 5.68
CA VAL A 72 4.22 -9.08 4.34
C VAL A 72 5.21 -10.23 4.14
N PRO A 73 5.07 -11.06 3.10
CA PRO A 73 6.04 -12.13 2.85
C PRO A 73 7.40 -11.50 2.58
N VAL A 74 8.32 -11.62 3.54
CA VAL A 74 9.75 -11.45 3.29
C VAL A 74 10.15 -12.67 2.46
N GLU A 75 10.40 -12.45 1.18
CA GLU A 75 10.79 -13.43 0.14
C GLU A 75 10.74 -14.91 0.55
N THR A 76 9.73 -15.64 0.09
CA THR A 76 9.90 -17.08 -0.15
C THR A 76 9.36 -17.43 -1.53
N GLY A 77 10.28 -17.87 -2.38
CA GLY A 77 9.98 -18.33 -3.72
C GLY A 77 8.96 -19.47 -3.74
N ARG A 78 8.10 -19.42 -4.77
CA ARG A 78 7.37 -20.52 -5.42
C ARG A 78 6.93 -21.69 -4.54
N GLN A 79 5.62 -21.78 -4.30
CA GLN A 79 4.71 -22.79 -4.88
C GLN A 79 3.29 -22.55 -4.36
N HIS A 80 2.33 -22.31 -5.25
CA HIS A 80 0.90 -22.33 -4.91
C HIS A 80 0.32 -23.72 -5.18
N PRO A 81 -0.25 -24.41 -4.19
CA PRO A 81 -1.22 -25.46 -4.45
C PRO A 81 -2.51 -24.80 -4.93
N ARG A 82 -3.01 -25.24 -6.09
CA ARG A 82 -4.39 -24.95 -6.52
C ARG A 82 -5.34 -25.65 -5.56
N VAL A 83 -6.04 -24.89 -4.73
CA VAL A 83 -7.16 -25.42 -3.94
C VAL A 83 -8.45 -24.69 -4.32
N GLY A 84 -9.32 -25.45 -4.97
CA GLY A 84 -10.78 -25.45 -4.82
C GLY A 84 -11.52 -24.13 -4.74
N SER A 85 -12.18 -23.77 -5.85
CA SER A 85 -13.38 -22.95 -5.85
C SER A 85 -14.43 -23.56 -4.93
N LEU A 86 -14.77 -22.85 -3.84
CA LEU A 86 -15.90 -23.13 -2.99
C LEU A 86 -16.61 -21.82 -2.64
N GLY A 87 -17.85 -21.69 -3.10
CA GLY A 87 -18.88 -20.95 -2.37
C GLY A 87 -19.20 -19.55 -2.87
N ASP A 88 -19.95 -19.48 -3.98
CA ASP A 88 -20.90 -18.39 -4.21
C ASP A 88 -22.03 -18.52 -3.17
N SER A 89 -22.16 -17.55 -2.25
CA SER A 89 -23.35 -17.33 -1.40
C SER A 89 -23.22 -16.04 -0.57
N SER A 90 -23.87 -14.95 -1.02
CA SER A 90 -24.47 -13.92 -0.14
C SER A 90 -23.55 -13.08 0.78
N ALA A 91 -22.24 -13.03 0.61
CA ALA A 91 -21.41 -12.07 1.35
C ALA A 91 -21.47 -10.69 0.67
N GLY A 92 -22.29 -9.77 1.19
CA GLY A 92 -22.54 -8.45 0.61
C GLY A 92 -21.25 -7.74 0.14
N HIS A 93 -21.32 -7.10 -1.03
CA HIS A 93 -20.18 -6.37 -1.59
C HIS A 93 -19.66 -5.34 -0.59
N LEU A 94 -18.34 -5.34 -0.36
CA LEU A 94 -17.69 -4.30 0.42
C LEU A 94 -17.61 -3.02 -0.41
N THR A 95 -17.64 -1.89 0.27
CA THR A 95 -17.45 -0.57 -0.34
C THR A 95 -16.16 0.06 0.17
N CYS A 96 -15.56 0.95 -0.62
CA CYS A 96 -14.42 1.75 -0.18
C CYS A 96 -14.84 2.64 1.00
N ALA A 97 -13.90 2.86 1.93
CA ALA A 97 -14.07 3.87 2.97
C ALA A 97 -14.08 5.27 2.33
N THR A 98 -14.82 6.19 2.94
CA THR A 98 -14.72 7.63 2.66
C THR A 98 -14.20 8.30 3.90
N GLU A 99 -13.19 9.15 3.73
CA GLU A 99 -12.50 9.78 4.87
C GLU A 99 -11.96 8.69 5.81
N ASN A 100 -12.09 8.92 7.12
CA ASN A 100 -11.64 7.99 8.16
C ASN A 100 -12.74 7.00 8.58
N ARG A 101 -13.84 6.83 7.83
CA ARG A 101 -14.97 5.99 8.27
C ARG A 101 -14.73 4.51 7.98
N ILE A 102 -14.51 3.71 9.02
CA ILE A 102 -14.17 2.28 8.90
C ILE A 102 -15.30 1.51 8.21
N GLY A 103 -16.56 1.84 8.52
CA GLY A 103 -17.75 1.16 8.00
C GLY A 103 -17.99 1.25 6.48
N GLY A 104 -17.30 2.15 5.78
CA GLY A 104 -17.54 2.40 4.36
C GLY A 104 -18.89 3.05 4.05
N VAL A 105 -19.16 3.27 2.76
CA VAL A 105 -20.47 3.79 2.32
C VAL A 105 -21.49 2.67 2.17
N PRO A 106 -22.80 2.90 2.44
CA PRO A 106 -23.82 1.90 2.16
C PRO A 106 -23.81 1.50 0.68
N LEU A 107 -23.92 0.20 0.41
CA LEU A 107 -24.04 -0.30 -0.95
C LEU A 107 -25.38 0.19 -1.54
N ARG A 108 -25.31 0.84 -2.71
CA ARG A 108 -26.48 1.32 -3.46
C ARG A 108 -26.34 0.96 -4.94
N PRO A 109 -27.44 0.80 -5.69
CA PRO A 109 -27.39 0.45 -7.12
C PRO A 109 -26.70 1.50 -7.99
N ASP A 110 -26.72 2.76 -7.58
CA ASP A 110 -26.10 3.92 -8.24
C ASP A 110 -24.66 4.19 -7.78
N LEU A 111 -24.12 3.33 -6.91
CA LEU A 111 -22.78 3.52 -6.38
C LEU A 111 -21.74 3.30 -7.49
N SER A 112 -20.89 4.30 -7.71
CA SER A 112 -19.82 4.25 -8.70
C SER A 112 -18.92 3.03 -8.52
N THR A 113 -18.48 2.41 -9.61
CA THR A 113 -17.61 1.21 -9.59
C THR A 113 -16.32 1.41 -8.79
N TYR A 114 -15.77 2.63 -8.77
CA TYR A 114 -14.57 2.95 -7.98
C TYR A 114 -14.82 2.88 -6.45
N MET A 115 -16.08 2.95 -6.00
CA MET A 115 -16.46 2.82 -4.59
C MET A 115 -16.79 1.38 -4.17
N VAL A 116 -16.80 0.41 -5.08
CA VAL A 116 -16.95 -1.02 -4.75
C VAL A 116 -15.58 -1.61 -4.44
N LEU A 117 -15.35 -2.08 -3.22
CA LEU A 117 -14.10 -2.73 -2.83
C LEU A 117 -14.10 -4.18 -3.33
N ASN A 118 -13.26 -4.46 -4.31
CA ASN A 118 -13.12 -5.78 -4.93
C ASN A 118 -11.71 -6.35 -4.71
N ALA A 119 -11.53 -7.63 -5.05
CA ALA A 119 -10.27 -8.33 -4.89
C ALA A 119 -9.10 -7.66 -5.62
N GLY A 120 -9.32 -7.15 -6.84
CA GLY A 120 -8.29 -6.43 -7.59
C GLY A 120 -7.78 -5.18 -6.86
N LYS A 121 -8.67 -4.40 -6.24
CA LYS A 121 -8.29 -3.21 -5.46
C LYS A 121 -7.52 -3.58 -4.19
N VAL A 122 -7.95 -4.64 -3.50
CA VAL A 122 -7.24 -5.14 -2.31
C VAL A 122 -5.86 -5.65 -2.69
N ALA A 123 -5.74 -6.38 -3.80
CA ALA A 123 -4.49 -6.89 -4.31
C ALA A 123 -3.52 -5.78 -4.72
N CYS A 124 -4.00 -4.76 -5.44
CA CYS A 124 -3.22 -3.57 -5.79
C CYS A 124 -2.72 -2.84 -4.54
N TRP A 125 -3.61 -2.55 -3.58
CA TRP A 125 -3.21 -1.92 -2.30
C TRP A 125 -2.15 -2.74 -1.56
N TYR A 126 -2.36 -4.06 -1.44
CA TYR A 126 -1.44 -4.93 -0.71
C TYR A 126 -0.08 -5.06 -1.41
N SER A 127 -0.06 -5.02 -2.75
CA SER A 127 1.18 -5.02 -3.54
C SER A 127 2.03 -3.78 -3.25
N HIS A 128 1.41 -2.60 -3.19
CA HIS A 128 2.11 -1.36 -2.83
C HIS A 128 2.62 -1.39 -1.39
N LEU A 129 1.80 -1.88 -0.46
CA LEU A 129 2.23 -2.01 0.94
C LEU A 129 3.43 -2.96 1.08
N ALA A 130 3.44 -4.07 0.32
CA ALA A 130 4.56 -5.01 0.31
C ALA A 130 5.86 -4.37 -0.23
N ALA A 131 5.77 -3.59 -1.30
CA ALA A 131 6.92 -2.87 -1.86
C ALA A 131 7.48 -1.83 -0.86
N ILE A 132 6.61 -1.08 -0.18
CA ILE A 132 7.02 -0.11 0.86
C ILE A 132 7.68 -0.84 2.04
N ALA A 133 7.09 -1.95 2.50
CA ALA A 133 7.66 -2.73 3.61
C ALA A 133 9.06 -3.27 3.28
N GLN A 134 9.34 -3.60 2.02
CA GLN A 134 10.67 -4.00 1.58
C GLN A 134 11.70 -2.86 1.67
N VAL A 135 11.30 -1.62 1.35
CA VAL A 135 12.15 -0.44 1.53
C VAL A 135 12.49 -0.23 3.00
N VAL A 136 11.49 -0.24 3.87
CA VAL A 136 11.69 -0.08 5.32
C VAL A 136 12.61 -1.19 5.86
N SER A 137 12.41 -2.43 5.44
CA SER A 137 13.27 -3.55 5.86
C SER A 137 14.71 -3.42 5.36
N TYR A 138 14.93 -2.78 4.21
CA TYR A 138 16.27 -2.51 3.68
C TYR A 138 16.99 -1.41 4.48
N GLU A 139 16.26 -0.39 4.93
CA GLU A 139 16.79 0.68 5.78
C GLU A 139 17.33 0.14 7.11
N ASP A 140 16.59 -0.78 7.75
CA ASP A 140 17.02 -1.45 9.00
C ASP A 140 18.34 -2.22 8.86
N ILE A 141 18.65 -2.72 7.64
CA ILE A 141 19.87 -3.50 7.37
C ILE A 141 21.06 -2.59 7.05
N THR A 142 20.82 -1.41 6.50
CA THR A 142 21.87 -0.52 5.95
C THR A 142 22.16 0.72 6.79
N SER A 143 21.56 0.82 7.99
CA SER A 143 21.59 1.99 8.89
C SER A 143 22.97 2.35 9.49
N THR A 144 24.07 1.85 8.94
CA THR A 144 25.45 2.24 9.33
C THR A 144 25.93 3.52 8.64
N SER A 145 25.09 4.19 7.85
CA SER A 145 25.39 5.39 7.06
C SER A 145 24.65 6.62 7.61
N ASP A 146 25.34 7.75 7.76
CA ASP A 146 24.78 9.04 8.25
C ASP A 146 23.72 9.65 7.30
N SER A 147 23.53 9.11 6.10
CA SER A 147 22.45 9.50 5.18
C SER A 147 21.86 8.28 4.48
N LEU A 148 20.56 8.06 4.63
CA LEU A 148 19.83 7.05 3.84
C LEU A 148 19.48 7.62 2.45
N PRO A 149 19.62 6.83 1.38
CA PRO A 149 19.19 7.24 0.05
C PRO A 149 17.67 7.26 -0.04
N ALA A 150 17.12 8.09 -0.94
CA ALA A 150 15.71 8.01 -1.30
C ALA A 150 15.44 6.81 -2.23
N PHE A 151 14.32 6.14 -2.01
CA PHE A 151 13.86 5.04 -2.86
C PHE A 151 12.77 5.51 -3.83
N LEU A 152 12.81 4.99 -5.06
CA LEU A 152 11.83 5.28 -6.10
C LEU A 152 11.05 4.00 -6.42
N ILE A 153 9.75 3.98 -6.10
CA ILE A 153 8.83 2.88 -6.41
C ILE A 153 7.99 3.28 -7.62
N LEU A 154 7.98 2.42 -8.65
CA LEU A 154 7.31 2.66 -9.92
C LEU A 154 6.50 1.41 -10.34
N GLU A 155 5.26 1.61 -10.78
CA GLU A 155 4.45 0.55 -11.40
C GLU A 155 4.95 0.23 -12.82
N ASP A 156 4.58 -0.92 -13.38
CA ASP A 156 5.09 -1.39 -14.68
C ASP A 156 4.39 -0.74 -15.89
N ASP A 157 3.19 -0.19 -15.67
CA ASP A 157 2.33 0.46 -16.65
C ASP A 157 2.49 2.00 -16.71
N ILE A 158 3.49 2.55 -16.03
CA ILE A 158 3.74 3.98 -16.05
C ILE A 158 4.52 4.43 -17.30
N ASP A 159 4.12 5.59 -17.81
CA ASP A 159 4.90 6.37 -18.76
C ASP A 159 5.68 7.47 -18.02
N MET A 160 7.00 7.32 -17.92
CA MET A 160 7.87 8.29 -17.24
C MET A 160 8.82 9.00 -18.20
N ASP A 161 9.14 10.25 -17.87
CA ASP A 161 10.12 11.05 -18.58
C ASP A 161 11.52 10.43 -18.45
N GLN A 162 12.25 10.32 -19.56
CA GLN A 162 13.64 9.83 -19.58
C GLN A 162 14.57 10.72 -18.74
N ARG A 163 14.22 11.99 -18.55
CA ARG A 163 14.96 12.95 -17.71
C ARG A 163 14.45 13.03 -16.28
N LEU A 164 13.72 12.01 -15.80
CA LEU A 164 13.20 11.98 -14.44
C LEU A 164 14.29 12.24 -13.40
N HIS A 165 15.48 11.67 -13.58
CA HIS A 165 16.61 11.89 -12.66
C HIS A 165 17.00 13.37 -12.54
N GLU A 166 17.18 14.06 -13.68
CA GLU A 166 17.51 15.49 -13.71
C GLU A 166 16.40 16.33 -13.06
N LYS A 167 15.14 15.99 -13.34
CA LYS A 167 13.98 16.67 -12.77
C LYS A 167 13.88 16.49 -11.26
N LEU A 168 14.09 15.27 -10.78
CA LEU A 168 14.09 14.99 -9.35
C LEU A 168 15.22 15.74 -8.66
N LEU A 169 16.45 15.70 -9.18
CA LEU A 169 17.58 16.45 -8.61
C LEU A 169 17.34 17.97 -8.56
N ALA A 170 16.65 18.52 -9.55
CA ALA A 170 16.33 19.95 -9.58
C ALA A 170 15.25 20.34 -8.53
N VAL A 171 14.32 19.45 -8.24
CA VAL A 171 13.19 19.72 -7.32
C VAL A 171 13.51 19.30 -5.89
N TRP A 172 14.37 18.29 -5.68
CA TRP A 172 14.65 17.70 -4.38
C TRP A 172 15.04 18.72 -3.30
N PRO A 173 15.92 19.71 -3.56
CA PRO A 173 16.29 20.71 -2.55
C PRO A 173 15.15 21.66 -2.14
N ALA A 174 14.06 21.71 -2.90
CA ALA A 174 12.89 22.53 -2.61
C ALA A 174 11.81 21.76 -1.83
N LEU A 175 11.98 20.45 -1.63
CA LEU A 175 11.07 19.65 -0.82
C LEU A 175 11.31 19.92 0.67
N PRO A 176 10.25 19.93 1.50
CA PRO A 176 10.42 20.00 2.95
C PRO A 176 11.25 18.83 3.47
N THR A 177 12.11 19.11 4.46
CA THR A 177 13.05 18.12 5.01
C THR A 177 12.39 17.09 5.92
N ASP A 178 11.14 17.33 6.32
CA ASP A 178 10.33 16.49 7.20
C ASP A 178 9.36 15.59 6.42
N TRP A 179 9.51 15.47 5.10
CA TRP A 179 8.69 14.59 4.28
C TRP A 179 9.29 13.18 4.19
N ASP A 180 8.50 12.17 4.58
CA ASP A 180 8.90 10.76 4.46
C ASP A 180 8.62 10.16 3.07
N VAL A 181 7.58 10.66 2.39
CA VAL A 181 7.11 10.09 1.10
C VAL A 181 6.72 11.20 0.13
N VAL A 182 7.15 11.07 -1.12
CA VAL A 182 6.80 11.98 -2.22
C VAL A 182 6.02 11.21 -3.29
N PHE A 183 4.80 11.64 -3.60
CA PHE A 183 3.99 11.06 -4.68
C PHE A 183 4.27 11.77 -6.01
N LEU A 184 4.83 11.03 -6.97
CA LEU A 184 5.14 11.52 -8.32
C LEU A 184 3.95 11.32 -9.25
N GLY A 185 2.94 12.17 -9.14
CA GLY A 185 1.76 12.06 -10.00
C GLY A 185 0.82 13.24 -9.87
N LYS A 186 0.09 13.51 -10.94
CA LYS A 186 -1.08 14.40 -10.88
C LYS A 186 -2.27 13.53 -10.50
N LEU A 187 -2.86 13.76 -9.33
CA LEU A 187 -4.23 13.30 -9.08
C LEU A 187 -5.08 13.91 -10.18
N CYS A 188 -5.69 13.06 -11.03
CA CYS A 188 -6.52 13.54 -12.12
C CYS A 188 -7.63 14.41 -11.52
N SER A 189 -7.49 15.73 -11.64
CA SER A 189 -8.46 16.70 -11.16
C SER A 189 -9.64 16.70 -12.13
N THR A 190 -10.49 15.68 -12.04
CA THR A 190 -11.75 15.63 -12.79
C THR A 190 -12.81 14.83 -12.05
N LEU A 191 -13.16 15.26 -10.84
CA LEU A 191 -14.48 15.06 -10.25
C LEU A 191 -14.78 16.29 -9.36
N LEU A 192 -15.31 17.34 -9.99
CA LEU A 192 -16.16 18.36 -9.38
C LEU A 192 -17.57 18.12 -9.91
#